data_AF-A0A960IPC3-F1
#
_entry.id   AF-A0A960IPC3-F1
#
_cell.length_a   1.000
_cell.length_b   1.000
_cell.length_c   1.000
_cell.angle_alpha   90.00
_cell.angle_beta   90.00
_cell.angle_gamma   90.00
#
_symmetry.space_group_name_H-M   'P 1'
#
loop_
_entity.id
_entity.type
_entity.pdbx_description
1 polymer ?
#
loop_
_entity_poly.entity_id
_entity_poly.type
_entity_poly.pdbx_seq_one_letter_code
_entity_poly.pdbx_strand_id
1 'polypeptide(L)'
;MNRKTALTLLLAALAVAAPLAAQPADAFLSGFVLSGDYVIEIDGQDQPKAELYYSDRARSFLIKASQLPSPVLISPAAREVQSLDLMKVATRPDGTIDVLADAALAPEGGFRVVDDTIVFRAA
;
A
#
# COMPACT_ATOMS: atom_id res chain seq x y z
N MET A 1 15.15 38.72 63.14
CA MET A 1 14.98 37.26 63.33
C MET A 1 14.01 36.77 62.25
N ASN A 2 14.36 35.67 61.61
CA ASN A 2 14.06 35.29 60.21
C ASN A 2 12.63 34.82 59.90
N ARG A 3 12.39 34.67 58.57
CA ARG A 3 11.44 33.78 57.83
C ARG A 3 10.21 34.55 57.31
N LYS A 4 9.85 34.49 56.02
CA LYS A 4 9.43 33.29 55.28
C LYS A 4 9.46 33.49 53.74
N THR A 5 10.12 32.56 53.04
CA THR A 5 9.76 31.90 51.74
C THR A 5 9.13 32.74 50.63
N ALA A 6 9.79 33.06 49.51
CA ALA A 6 10.49 32.25 48.49
C ALA A 6 9.57 31.47 47.50
N LEU A 7 9.52 32.04 46.29
CA LEU A 7 9.53 31.41 44.95
C LEU A 7 8.32 30.57 44.49
N THR A 8 7.47 31.23 43.70
CA THR A 8 6.45 30.61 42.83
C THR A 8 7.14 29.84 41.70
N LEU A 9 7.10 28.51 41.74
CA LEU A 9 7.59 27.63 40.68
C LEU A 9 6.60 27.64 39.50
N LEU A 10 7.02 28.24 38.38
CA LEU A 10 6.37 28.13 37.09
C LEU A 10 6.70 26.74 36.52
N LEU A 11 5.77 25.79 36.57
CA LEU A 11 5.90 24.50 35.88
C LEU A 11 5.69 24.72 34.37
N ALA A 12 6.78 24.67 33.60
CA ALA A 12 6.72 24.59 32.14
C ALA A 12 6.24 23.19 31.73
N ALA A 13 5.05 23.11 31.13
CA ALA A 13 4.55 21.88 30.53
C ALA A 13 5.32 21.60 29.22
N LEU A 14 6.27 20.67 29.26
CA LEU A 14 6.80 20.06 28.04
C LEU A 14 5.72 19.11 27.47
N ALA A 15 5.03 19.57 26.43
CA ALA A 15 4.27 18.68 25.57
C ALA A 15 5.26 17.82 24.77
N VAL A 16 5.51 16.60 25.23
CA VAL A 16 6.25 15.60 24.46
C VAL A 16 5.33 15.17 23.31
N ALA A 17 5.59 15.70 22.11
CA ALA A 17 4.99 15.18 20.89
C ALA A 17 5.52 13.76 20.67
N ALA A 18 4.76 12.75 21.09
CA ALA A 18 5.07 11.37 20.74
C ALA A 18 5.00 11.23 19.21
N PRO A 19 6.00 10.61 18.56
CA PRO A 19 5.89 10.31 17.15
C PRO A 19 4.69 9.37 16.97
N LEU A 20 3.78 9.68 16.05
CA LEU A 20 2.77 8.70 15.63
C LEU A 20 3.54 7.46 15.18
N ALA A 21 3.38 6.36 15.91
CA ALA A 21 3.97 5.10 15.52
C ALA A 21 3.43 4.74 14.13
N ALA A 22 4.34 4.61 13.16
CA ALA A 22 3.99 4.11 11.84
C ALA A 22 3.30 2.74 12.02
N GLN A 23 2.12 2.58 11.44
CA GLN A 23 1.40 1.32 11.52
C GLN A 23 2.24 0.22 10.87
N PRO A 24 2.27 -1.00 11.44
CA PRO A 24 3.05 -2.08 10.88
C PRO A 24 2.50 -2.49 9.51
N ALA A 25 3.42 -2.80 8.60
CA ALA A 25 3.07 -3.44 7.33
C ALA A 25 2.57 -4.87 7.56
N ASP A 26 1.70 -5.32 6.67
CA ASP A 26 1.30 -6.72 6.59
C ASP A 26 2.50 -7.59 6.19
N ALA A 27 2.68 -8.72 6.87
CA ALA A 27 3.83 -9.59 6.64
C ALA A 27 3.81 -10.24 5.24
N PHE A 28 2.62 -10.48 4.68
CA PHE A 28 2.42 -11.12 3.39
C PHE A 28 2.23 -10.09 2.27
N LEU A 29 1.39 -9.08 2.50
CA LEU A 29 1.06 -8.01 1.55
C LEU A 29 2.04 -6.83 1.67
N SER A 30 3.33 -7.10 1.55
CA SER A 30 4.39 -6.08 1.60
C SER A 30 5.43 -6.26 0.50
N GLY A 31 6.21 -5.20 0.28
CA GLY A 31 7.30 -5.21 -0.69
C GLY A 31 6.85 -5.27 -2.14
N PHE A 32 5.76 -4.59 -2.47
CA PHE A 32 5.31 -4.42 -3.85
C PHE A 32 6.26 -3.48 -4.59
N VAL A 33 6.87 -3.97 -5.67
CA VAL A 33 7.81 -3.20 -6.51
C VAL A 33 7.12 -2.80 -7.80
N LEU A 34 7.37 -1.58 -8.28
CA LEU A 34 6.84 -1.12 -9.56
C LEU A 34 7.28 -2.08 -10.67
N SER A 35 6.30 -2.61 -11.42
CA SER A 35 6.49 -3.65 -12.41
C SER A 35 6.26 -3.07 -13.79
N GLY A 36 7.33 -3.00 -14.58
CA GLY A 36 7.38 -2.87 -16.04
C GLY A 36 6.56 -1.76 -16.71
N ASP A 37 6.60 -1.75 -18.03
CA ASP A 37 5.78 -0.90 -18.88
C ASP A 37 4.58 -1.73 -19.38
N TYR A 38 3.41 -1.52 -18.77
CA TYR A 38 2.17 -2.20 -19.14
C TYR A 38 1.17 -1.22 -19.73
N VAL A 39 0.42 -1.68 -20.72
CA VAL A 39 -0.83 -1.01 -21.13
C VAL A 39 -1.92 -1.52 -20.20
N ILE A 40 -2.44 -0.63 -19.36
CA ILE A 40 -3.56 -0.91 -18.47
C ILE A 40 -4.78 -0.25 -19.06
N GLU A 41 -5.80 -1.05 -19.35
CA GLU A 41 -7.13 -0.58 -19.75
C GLU A 41 -8.11 -0.76 -18.58
N ILE A 42 -8.91 0.27 -18.33
CA ILE A 42 -10.02 0.21 -17.36
C ILE A 42 -11.27 0.65 -18.12
N ASP A 43 -12.31 -0.19 -18.10
CA ASP A 43 -13.56 0.01 -18.85
C ASP A 43 -13.33 0.32 -20.35
N GLY A 44 -12.31 -0.32 -20.95
CA GLY A 44 -11.93 -0.15 -22.36
C GLY A 44 -11.25 1.18 -22.67
N GLN A 45 -10.73 1.89 -21.66
CA GLN A 45 -9.96 3.11 -21.81
C GLN A 45 -8.53 2.93 -21.30
N ASP A 46 -7.55 3.32 -22.10
CA ASP A 46 -6.14 3.35 -21.72
C ASP A 46 -5.87 4.23 -20.49
N GLN A 47 -5.07 3.71 -19.57
CA GLN A 47 -4.64 4.37 -18.35
C GLN A 47 -3.13 4.61 -18.36
N PRO A 48 -2.63 5.64 -19.07
CA PRO A 48 -1.19 5.86 -19.23
C PRO A 48 -0.48 6.27 -17.92
N LYS A 49 -1.22 6.59 -16.87
CA LYS A 49 -0.71 6.92 -15.54
C LYS A 49 -1.00 5.82 -14.50
N ALA A 50 -1.54 4.69 -14.92
CA ALA A 50 -1.73 3.58 -14.01
C ALA A 50 -0.39 2.95 -13.68
N GLU A 51 -0.22 2.62 -12.40
CA GLU A 51 0.97 1.99 -11.86
C GLU A 51 0.63 0.55 -11.50
N LEU A 52 1.39 -0.40 -12.05
CA LEU A 52 1.33 -1.80 -11.68
C LEU A 52 2.49 -2.11 -10.75
N TYR A 53 2.20 -2.67 -9.58
CA TYR A 53 3.22 -3.18 -8.68
C TYR A 53 3.07 -4.69 -8.52
N TYR A 54 4.18 -5.39 -8.34
CA TYR A 54 4.20 -6.82 -8.10
C TYR A 54 4.93 -7.14 -6.79
N SER A 55 4.38 -8.05 -6.00
CA SER A 55 5.07 -8.63 -4.84
C SER A 55 5.35 -10.10 -5.11
N ASP A 56 6.63 -10.49 -5.15
CA ASP A 56 7.05 -11.90 -5.23
C ASP A 56 6.52 -12.72 -4.04
N ARG A 57 6.44 -12.07 -2.86
CA ARG A 57 5.98 -12.69 -1.62
C ARG A 57 4.50 -13.02 -1.70
N ALA A 58 3.69 -12.04 -2.07
CA ALA A 58 2.24 -12.23 -2.19
C ALA A 58 1.86 -13.01 -3.46
N ARG A 59 2.74 -13.01 -4.47
CA ARG A 59 2.46 -13.43 -5.86
C ARG A 59 1.22 -12.75 -6.43
N SER A 60 1.07 -11.47 -6.09
CA SER A 60 -0.09 -10.65 -6.44
C SER A 60 0.34 -9.32 -7.04
N PHE A 61 -0.54 -8.75 -7.83
CA PHE A 61 -0.39 -7.42 -8.40
C PHE A 61 -1.20 -6.40 -7.60
N LEU A 62 -0.65 -5.21 -7.39
CA LEU A 62 -1.35 -4.06 -6.88
C LEU A 62 -1.41 -3.01 -7.98
N ILE A 63 -2.62 -2.58 -8.35
CA ILE A 63 -2.87 -1.57 -9.38
C ILE A 63 -3.33 -0.29 -8.71
N LYS A 64 -2.67 0.82 -9.06
CA LYS A 64 -3.10 2.17 -8.71
C LYS A 64 -3.40 2.94 -9.99
N ALA A 65 -4.62 3.43 -10.15
CA ALA A 65 -5.02 4.24 -11.28
C ALA A 65 -6.04 5.29 -10.80
N SER A 66 -6.00 6.49 -11.36
CA SER A 66 -6.91 7.58 -10.97
C SER A 66 -8.37 7.33 -11.30
N GLN A 67 -8.66 6.39 -12.21
CA GLN A 67 -10.03 5.98 -12.56
C GLN A 67 -10.59 4.93 -11.60
N LEU A 68 -9.75 4.29 -10.79
CA LEU A 68 -10.20 3.39 -9.73
C LEU A 68 -10.52 4.21 -8.47
N PRO A 69 -11.64 3.93 -7.77
CA PRO A 69 -11.95 4.59 -6.51
C PRO A 69 -10.96 4.21 -5.39
N SER A 70 -10.28 3.08 -5.53
CA SER A 70 -9.34 2.49 -4.59
C SER A 70 -8.28 1.66 -5.31
N PRO A 71 -7.09 1.46 -4.71
CA PRO A 71 -6.11 0.49 -5.21
C PRO A 71 -6.73 -0.92 -5.29
N VAL A 72 -6.38 -1.65 -6.35
CA VAL A 72 -6.91 -2.99 -6.61
C VAL A 72 -5.80 -4.03 -6.49
N LEU A 73 -6.02 -5.05 -5.68
CA LEU A 73 -5.19 -6.24 -5.57
C LEU A 73 -5.74 -7.33 -6.48
N ILE A 74 -4.90 -7.85 -7.37
CA ILE A 74 -5.19 -9.03 -8.18
C ILE A 74 -4.31 -10.16 -7.68
N SER A 75 -4.95 -11.27 -7.31
CA SER A 75 -4.28 -12.49 -6.85
C SER A 75 -4.47 -13.60 -7.87
N PRO A 76 -3.55 -13.79 -8.85
CA PRO A 76 -3.69 -14.79 -9.90
C PRO A 76 -3.90 -16.21 -9.37
N ALA A 77 -3.22 -16.58 -8.28
CA ALA A 77 -3.34 -17.90 -7.66
C ALA A 77 -4.76 -18.15 -7.09
N ALA A 78 -5.39 -17.13 -6.52
CA ALA A 78 -6.75 -17.20 -5.99
C ALA A 78 -7.82 -16.93 -7.07
N ARG A 79 -7.44 -16.35 -8.22
CA ARG A 79 -8.35 -15.80 -9.25
C ARG A 79 -9.31 -14.75 -8.70
N GLU A 80 -8.83 -13.96 -7.75
CA GLU A 80 -9.61 -12.94 -7.07
C GLU A 80 -9.11 -11.54 -7.40
N VAL A 81 -10.07 -10.61 -7.42
CA VAL A 81 -9.85 -9.16 -7.46
C VAL A 81 -10.46 -8.57 -6.19
N GLN A 82 -9.66 -7.80 -5.47
CA GLN A 82 -10.05 -7.17 -4.21
C GLN A 82 -9.65 -5.69 -4.23
N SER A 83 -10.45 -4.84 -3.60
CA SER A 83 -10.09 -3.44 -3.37
C SER A 83 -9.52 -3.22 -1.98
N LEU A 84 -8.64 -2.22 -1.88
CA LEU A 84 -7.93 -1.82 -0.66
C LEU A 84 -8.28 -0.37 -0.31
N ASP A 85 -8.34 -0.06 0.98
CA ASP A 85 -8.36 1.36 1.39
C ASP A 85 -7.02 2.01 1.01
N LEU A 86 -7.09 3.15 0.31
CA LEU A 86 -5.92 3.93 -0.09
C LEU A 86 -5.07 4.34 1.12
N MET A 87 -5.68 4.60 2.28
CA MET A 87 -4.97 4.96 3.51
C MET A 87 -4.22 3.78 4.14
N LYS A 88 -4.45 2.57 3.63
CA LYS A 88 -3.75 1.34 4.03
C LYS A 88 -2.64 0.95 3.06
N VAL A 89 -2.32 1.81 2.09
CA VAL A 89 -1.23 1.63 1.14
C VAL A 89 -0.14 2.65 1.45
N ALA A 90 0.97 2.17 2.01
CA ALA A 90 2.12 2.98 2.37
C ALA A 90 3.20 2.89 1.28
N THR A 91 3.52 4.04 0.66
CA THR A 91 4.68 4.13 -0.24
C THR A 91 5.93 4.42 0.58
N ARG A 92 6.94 3.56 0.46
CA ARG A 92 8.24 3.72 1.09
C ARG A 92 9.11 4.73 0.31
N PRO A 93 10.17 5.28 0.92
CA PRO A 93 11.07 6.22 0.24
C PRO A 93 11.76 5.68 -1.02
N ASP A 94 11.89 4.35 -1.13
CA ASP A 94 12.46 3.67 -2.30
C ASP A 94 11.42 3.40 -3.42
N GLY A 95 10.18 3.86 -3.24
CA GLY A 95 9.08 3.67 -4.18
C GLY A 95 8.38 2.31 -4.06
N THR A 96 8.85 1.42 -3.18
CA THR A 96 8.13 0.18 -2.89
C THR A 96 6.86 0.46 -2.08
N ILE A 97 5.88 -0.42 -2.19
CA ILE A 97 4.62 -0.30 -1.48
C ILE A 97 4.46 -1.42 -0.45
N ASP A 98 3.99 -1.04 0.73
CA ASP A 98 3.46 -1.95 1.73
C ASP A 98 1.97 -1.72 1.92
N VAL A 99 1.22 -2.81 2.09
CA VAL A 99 -0.12 -2.76 2.66
C VAL A 99 0.01 -2.84 4.18
N LEU A 100 -0.75 -2.04 4.91
CA LEU A 100 -0.75 -2.06 6.37
C LEU A 100 -1.48 -3.30 6.91
N ALA A 101 -1.05 -3.82 8.07
CA ALA A 101 -1.53 -5.09 8.63
C ALA A 101 -3.02 -5.11 9.00
N ASP A 102 -3.64 -3.95 9.16
CA ASP A 102 -5.08 -3.80 9.45
C ASP A 102 -5.90 -3.45 8.21
N ALA A 103 -5.32 -3.59 7.00
CA ALA A 103 -6.04 -3.39 5.76
C ALA A 103 -7.15 -4.42 5.59
N ALA A 104 -8.37 -3.95 5.39
CA ALA A 104 -9.47 -4.79 4.95
C ALA A 104 -9.41 -4.94 3.41
N LEU A 105 -9.59 -6.17 2.94
CA LEU A 105 -9.72 -6.50 1.52
C LEU A 105 -11.20 -6.68 1.20
N ALA A 106 -11.74 -5.85 0.32
CA ALA A 106 -13.12 -5.98 -0.13
C ALA A 106 -13.16 -6.75 -1.47
N PRO A 107 -13.88 -7.87 -1.59
CA PRO A 107 -13.99 -8.60 -2.84
C PRO A 107 -14.73 -7.78 -3.90
N GLU A 108 -14.10 -7.60 -5.07
CA GLU A 108 -14.68 -6.89 -6.22
C GLU A 108 -15.10 -7.85 -7.34
N GLY A 109 -14.52 -9.05 -7.38
CA GLY A 109 -14.91 -10.07 -8.33
C GLY A 109 -13.82 -11.08 -8.66
N GLY A 110 -14.00 -11.73 -9.81
CA GLY A 110 -13.10 -12.75 -10.31
C GLY A 110 -12.14 -12.21 -11.38
N PHE A 111 -10.97 -12.81 -11.45
CA PHE A 111 -9.97 -12.55 -12.48
C PHE A 111 -9.97 -13.68 -13.51
N ARG A 112 -9.77 -13.35 -14.79
CA ARG A 112 -9.53 -14.31 -15.87
C ARG A 112 -8.35 -13.86 -16.72
N VAL A 113 -7.51 -14.82 -17.09
CA VAL A 113 -6.48 -14.62 -18.11
C VAL A 113 -7.09 -15.02 -19.46
N VAL A 114 -6.94 -14.15 -20.45
CA VAL A 114 -7.41 -14.35 -21.83
C VAL A 114 -6.20 -14.25 -22.76
N ASP A 115 -6.16 -15.09 -23.80
CA ASP A 115 -5.10 -15.13 -24.83
C ASP A 115 -3.69 -15.58 -24.38
N ASP A 116 -3.62 -16.29 -23.25
CA ASP A 116 -2.41 -16.79 -22.58
C ASP A 116 -1.32 -17.32 -23.54
N THR A 117 -0.39 -16.45 -23.95
CA THR A 117 0.71 -16.82 -24.85
C THR A 117 2.05 -16.60 -24.17
N ILE A 118 2.66 -17.71 -23.78
CA ILE A 118 4.04 -17.76 -23.28
C ILE A 118 4.85 -18.61 -24.27
N VAL A 119 5.83 -17.98 -24.95
CA VAL A 119 6.76 -18.66 -25.87
C VAL A 119 8.19 -18.45 -25.36
N PHE A 120 8.90 -19.55 -25.09
CA PHE A 120 10.31 -19.50 -24.69
C PHE A 120 11.13 -20.61 -25.36
N ARG A 121 12.43 -20.37 -25.53
CA ARG A 121 13.43 -21.40 -25.87
C ARG A 121 14.53 -21.32 -24.82
N ALA A 122 14.62 -22.35 -23.97
CA ALA A 122 15.70 -22.49 -23.02
C ALA A 122 16.95 -23.07 -23.71
N ALA A 123 18.13 -22.65 -23.26
CA ALA A 123 19.41 -23.17 -23.72
C ALA A 123 19.62 -24.64 -23.32
#